data_AF-A0A9J6FQ42-F1
#
_entry.id   AF-A0A9J6FQ42-F1
#
_cell.length_a   1.000
_cell.length_b   1.000
_cell.length_c   1.000
_cell.angle_alpha   90.00
_cell.angle_beta   90.00
_cell.angle_gamma   90.00
#
_symmetry.space_group_name_H-M   'P 1'
#
loop_
_entity.id
_entity.type
_entity.pdbx_description
1 polymer ?
#
loop_
_entity_poly.entity_id
_entity_poly.type
_entity_poly.pdbx_seq_one_letter_code
_entity_poly.pdbx_strand_id
1 'polypeptide(L)'
;MEPLHKIGEAFAELNITTGRWLGSGNTNCLPYQYGRYGRLESIVDCREGKIRGCDFVDKGYAYNLDTQRSIGREIRLGLDAVITNYPSTALEVLKEGDISRLVRLADLDDSPWKRIVD
;
A
#
# COMPACT_ATOMS: atom_id res chain seq x y z
N MET A 1 -11.07 4.00 11.86
CA MET A 1 -10.07 4.51 10.90
C MET A 1 -10.54 5.85 10.38
N GLU A 2 -9.64 6.81 10.19
CA GLU A 2 -10.00 8.13 9.66
C GLU A 2 -10.41 8.04 8.18
N PRO A 3 -11.51 8.69 7.77
CA PRO A 3 -11.89 8.82 6.36
C PRO A 3 -10.77 9.40 5.49
N LEU A 4 -10.69 8.98 4.23
CA LEU A 4 -9.66 9.47 3.30
C LEU A 4 -9.70 10.99 3.11
N HIS A 5 -10.88 11.59 2.92
CA HIS A 5 -11.00 13.03 2.66
C HIS A 5 -10.35 13.88 3.76
N LYS A 6 -10.53 13.53 5.05
CA LYS A 6 -9.91 14.26 6.17
C LYS A 6 -8.39 14.16 6.20
N ILE A 7 -7.83 13.03 5.74
CA ILE A 7 -6.38 12.89 5.61
C ILE A 7 -5.87 13.79 4.47
N GLY A 8 -6.61 13.85 3.35
CA GLY A 8 -6.34 14.78 2.27
C GLY A 8 -6.41 16.25 2.70
N GLU A 9 -7.43 16.62 3.47
CA GLU A 9 -7.58 17.95 4.08
C GLU A 9 -6.38 18.28 4.97
N ALA A 10 -5.97 17.36 5.84
CA ALA A 10 -4.80 17.58 6.70
C ALA A 10 -3.50 17.78 5.90
N PHE A 11 -3.28 17.01 4.83
CA PHE A 11 -2.14 17.24 3.93
C PHE A 11 -2.23 18.61 3.25
N ALA A 12 -3.41 19.03 2.81
CA ALA A 12 -3.63 20.32 2.16
C ALA A 12 -3.39 21.49 3.13
N GLU A 13 -3.90 21.41 4.37
CA GLU A 13 -3.69 22.41 5.42
C GLU A 13 -2.21 22.62 5.75
N LEU A 14 -1.43 21.54 5.71
CA LEU A 14 0.02 21.56 5.95
C LEU A 14 0.85 21.87 4.69
N ASN A 15 0.19 22.13 3.55
CA ASN A 15 0.84 22.34 2.25
C ASN A 15 1.77 21.18 1.82
N ILE A 16 1.40 19.95 2.17
CA ILE A 16 2.11 18.73 1.80
C ILE A 16 1.51 18.21 0.48
N THR A 17 2.23 18.42 -0.61
CA THR A 17 1.75 18.09 -1.97
C THR A 17 2.43 16.86 -2.57
N THR A 18 3.48 16.34 -1.95
CA THR A 18 4.24 15.17 -2.42
C THR A 18 4.77 14.34 -1.25
N GLY A 19 5.16 13.10 -1.51
CA GLY A 19 5.80 12.24 -0.52
C GLY A 19 4.81 11.60 0.45
N ARG A 20 3.56 11.45 0.03
CA ARG A 20 2.45 11.04 0.87
C ARG A 20 2.25 9.53 0.79
N TRP A 21 2.82 8.84 1.78
CA TRP A 21 2.62 7.40 1.98
C TRP A 21 1.43 7.17 2.90
N LEU A 22 0.49 6.32 2.48
CA LEU A 22 -0.67 5.98 3.27
C LEU A 22 -0.71 4.49 3.59
N GLY A 23 -0.67 4.21 4.89
CA GLY A 23 -0.70 2.86 5.43
C GLY A 23 -2.09 2.46 5.90
N SER A 24 -2.38 1.17 5.81
CA SER A 24 -3.44 0.55 6.59
C SER A 24 -3.00 -0.82 7.08
N GLY A 25 -3.49 -1.19 8.27
CA GLY A 25 -2.93 -2.33 8.96
C GLY A 25 -3.53 -2.55 10.33
N ASN A 26 -3.14 -3.66 10.93
CA ASN A 26 -3.34 -3.93 12.36
C ASN A 26 -2.17 -4.81 12.81
N THR A 27 -1.95 -4.91 14.12
CA THR A 27 -1.00 -5.87 14.68
C THR A 27 -1.33 -7.27 14.14
N ASN A 28 -0.30 -8.02 13.78
CA ASN A 28 -0.41 -9.39 13.23
C ASN A 28 -1.13 -10.35 14.18
N CYS A 29 -1.19 -10.03 15.48
CA CYS A 29 -1.88 -10.79 16.51
C CYS A 29 -3.41 -10.71 16.46
N LEU A 30 -3.99 -9.71 15.77
CA LEU A 30 -5.44 -9.57 15.66
C LEU A 30 -5.94 -10.16 14.32
N PRO A 31 -7.09 -10.87 14.32
CA PRO A 31 -7.62 -11.49 13.11
C PRO A 31 -7.77 -10.51 11.96
N TYR A 32 -7.57 -11.03 10.76
CA TYR A 32 -7.61 -10.31 9.50
C TYR A 32 -9.02 -9.74 9.16
N GLN A 33 -10.07 -10.21 9.83
CA GLN A 33 -11.49 -9.94 9.56
C GLN A 33 -12.01 -8.56 10.01
N TYR A 34 -11.21 -7.74 10.71
CA TYR A 34 -11.62 -6.43 11.20
C TYR A 34 -11.38 -5.29 10.19
N GLY A 35 -12.04 -5.32 9.03
CA GLY A 35 -12.22 -4.13 8.18
C GLY A 35 -11.02 -3.67 7.33
N ARG A 36 -10.07 -4.57 7.01
CA ARG A 36 -8.83 -4.20 6.28
C ARG A 36 -8.99 -4.02 4.76
N TYR A 37 -9.79 -4.86 4.11
CA TYR A 37 -9.87 -4.90 2.64
C TYR A 37 -10.33 -3.60 2.03
N GLY A 38 -11.52 -3.11 2.41
CA GLY A 38 -12.07 -1.90 1.82
C GLY A 38 -11.17 -0.68 2.02
N ARG A 39 -10.37 -0.64 3.10
CA ARG A 39 -9.43 0.47 3.32
C ARG A 39 -8.21 0.39 2.39
N LEU A 40 -7.59 -0.78 2.26
CA LEU A 40 -6.43 -0.93 1.37
C LEU A 40 -6.84 -0.74 -0.10
N GLU A 41 -8.01 -1.27 -0.50
CA GLU A 41 -8.63 -0.99 -1.80
C GLU A 41 -8.83 0.51 -2.00
N SER A 42 -9.42 1.21 -1.03
CA SER A 42 -9.63 2.67 -1.13
C SER A 42 -8.31 3.45 -1.24
N ILE A 43 -7.23 2.97 -0.63
CA ILE A 43 -5.90 3.59 -0.76
C ILE A 43 -5.39 3.44 -2.20
N VAL A 44 -5.49 2.24 -2.78
CA VAL A 44 -5.12 1.96 -4.17
C VAL A 44 -5.99 2.79 -5.13
N ASP A 45 -7.31 2.78 -4.95
CA ASP A 45 -8.24 3.53 -5.80
C ASP A 45 -8.03 5.05 -5.71
N CYS A 46 -7.64 5.57 -4.53
CA CYS A 46 -7.24 6.96 -4.39
C CYS A 46 -5.95 7.27 -5.15
N ARG A 47 -4.91 6.44 -4.98
CA ARG A 47 -3.64 6.60 -5.70
C ARG A 47 -3.87 6.61 -7.21
N GLU A 48 -4.68 5.68 -7.71
CA GLU A 48 -5.00 5.51 -9.13
C GLU A 48 -6.05 6.52 -9.67
N GLY A 49 -6.53 7.44 -8.83
CA GLY A 49 -7.47 8.48 -9.26
C GLY A 49 -8.88 7.97 -9.56
N LYS A 50 -9.23 6.75 -9.12
CA LYS A 50 -10.56 6.16 -9.26
C LYS A 50 -11.58 6.80 -8.30
N ILE A 51 -11.11 7.41 -7.21
CA ILE A 51 -11.92 8.17 -6.27
C ILE A 51 -11.81 9.66 -6.59
N ARG A 52 -12.92 10.28 -7.02
CA ARG A 52 -12.97 11.72 -7.32
C ARG A 52 -12.57 12.55 -6.10
N GLY A 53 -11.64 13.49 -6.29
CA GLY A 53 -11.14 14.35 -5.22
C GLY A 53 -10.16 13.67 -4.26
N CYS A 54 -9.68 12.48 -4.62
CA CYS A 54 -8.66 11.75 -3.87
C CYS A 54 -7.40 11.66 -4.75
N ASP A 55 -6.53 12.66 -4.66
CA ASP A 55 -5.29 12.76 -5.44
C ASP A 55 -4.05 12.91 -4.52
N PHE A 56 -4.24 12.65 -3.23
CA PHE A 56 -3.23 12.90 -2.20
C PHE A 56 -2.40 11.67 -1.79
N VAL A 57 -2.65 10.50 -2.37
CA VAL A 57 -1.88 9.29 -2.08
C VAL A 57 -0.83 9.08 -3.16
N ASP A 58 0.46 9.09 -2.77
CA ASP A 58 1.57 8.83 -3.70
C ASP A 58 2.02 7.36 -3.63
N LYS A 59 1.95 6.75 -2.44
CA LYS A 59 2.28 5.33 -2.18
C LYS A 59 1.33 4.71 -1.16
N GLY A 60 0.95 3.46 -1.37
CA GLY A 60 0.14 2.66 -0.45
C GLY A 60 0.93 1.53 0.18
N TYR A 61 0.75 1.28 1.49
CA TYR A 61 1.38 0.15 2.16
C TYR A 61 0.47 -0.58 3.15
N ALA A 62 0.74 -1.88 3.34
CA ALA A 62 0.07 -2.70 4.34
C ALA A 62 1.02 -3.11 5.48
N TYR A 63 0.50 -3.20 6.71
CA TYR A 63 1.26 -3.62 7.90
C TYR A 63 0.40 -4.40 8.92
N ASN A 64 0.90 -5.31 9.76
CA ASN A 64 2.09 -6.15 9.58
C ASN A 64 1.64 -7.48 8.93
N LEU A 65 2.30 -7.90 7.85
CA LEU A 65 1.96 -9.12 7.09
C LEU A 65 3.10 -10.13 7.13
N ASP A 66 2.84 -11.34 7.61
CA ASP A 66 3.91 -12.33 7.85
C ASP A 66 3.80 -13.60 6.98
N THR A 67 2.67 -13.81 6.30
CA THR A 67 2.44 -15.03 5.49
C THR A 67 2.52 -14.75 4.00
N GLN A 68 3.03 -15.71 3.22
CA GLN A 68 3.08 -15.64 1.76
C GLN A 68 1.70 -15.30 1.16
N ARG A 69 0.64 -15.99 1.63
CA ARG A 69 -0.74 -15.73 1.21
C ARG A 69 -1.16 -14.28 1.41
N SER A 70 -0.89 -13.71 2.60
CA SER A 70 -1.28 -12.33 2.89
C SER A 70 -0.46 -11.33 2.07
N ILE A 71 0.85 -11.53 1.96
CA ILE A 71 1.74 -10.65 1.18
C ILE A 71 1.36 -10.69 -0.29
N GLY A 72 1.26 -11.88 -0.89
CA GLY A 72 0.91 -12.02 -2.30
C GLY A 72 -0.48 -11.48 -2.63
N ARG A 73 -1.43 -11.53 -1.70
CA ARG A 73 -2.74 -10.90 -1.91
C ARG A 73 -2.64 -9.37 -1.94
N GLU A 74 -1.91 -8.76 -1.01
CA GLU A 74 -1.74 -7.31 -0.96
C GLU A 74 -0.91 -6.78 -2.15
N ILE A 75 0.06 -7.57 -2.65
CA ILE A 75 0.76 -7.25 -3.90
C ILE A 75 -0.20 -7.28 -5.09
N ARG A 76 -1.05 -8.32 -5.20
CA ARG A 76 -2.06 -8.43 -6.26
C ARG A 76 -3.14 -7.34 -6.18
N LEU A 77 -3.37 -6.78 -5.00
CA LEU A 77 -4.24 -5.62 -4.82
C LEU A 77 -3.61 -4.33 -5.39
N GLY A 78 -2.30 -4.31 -5.63
CA GLY A 78 -1.59 -3.18 -6.23
C GLY A 78 -0.91 -2.26 -5.21
N LEU A 79 -0.68 -2.69 -3.97
CA LEU A 79 0.06 -1.89 -2.96
C LEU A 79 1.56 -1.77 -3.31
N ASP A 80 2.17 -0.64 -2.97
CA ASP A 80 3.58 -0.36 -3.25
C ASP A 80 4.53 -1.03 -2.26
N ALA A 81 4.07 -1.27 -1.03
CA ALA A 81 4.91 -1.82 0.03
C ALA A 81 4.15 -2.68 1.05
N VAL A 82 4.90 -3.56 1.70
CA VAL A 82 4.45 -4.39 2.81
C VAL A 82 5.44 -4.30 3.95
N ILE A 83 4.93 -4.02 5.15
CA ILE A 83 5.70 -4.11 6.39
C ILE A 83 5.50 -5.51 6.96
N THR A 84 6.60 -6.22 7.20
CA THR A 84 6.62 -7.62 7.61
C THR A 84 7.71 -7.86 8.65
N ASN A 85 7.47 -8.80 9.56
CA ASN A 85 8.52 -9.30 10.45
C ASN A 85 9.43 -10.33 9.76
N TYR A 86 9.05 -10.81 8.56
CA TYR A 86 9.75 -11.85 7.82
C TYR A 86 10.04 -11.38 6.38
N PRO A 87 11.04 -10.50 6.16
CA PRO A 87 11.38 -10.02 4.82
C PRO A 87 11.73 -11.13 3.83
N SER A 88 12.31 -12.24 4.30
CA SER A 88 12.59 -13.42 3.47
C SER A 88 11.32 -13.99 2.81
N THR A 89 10.20 -14.00 3.54
CA THR A 89 8.90 -14.44 3.01
C THR A 89 8.42 -13.53 1.87
N ALA A 90 8.61 -12.21 1.98
CA ALA A 90 8.28 -11.29 0.91
C ALA A 90 9.15 -11.53 -0.33
N LEU A 91 10.45 -11.81 -0.15
CA LEU A 91 11.36 -12.13 -1.25
C LEU A 91 11.02 -13.46 -1.95
N GLU A 92 10.47 -14.43 -1.23
CA GLU A 92 9.95 -15.67 -1.84
C GLU A 92 8.72 -15.40 -2.70
N VAL A 93 7.78 -14.60 -2.20
CA VAL A 93 6.56 -14.22 -2.93
C VAL A 93 6.88 -13.49 -4.24
N LEU A 94 7.91 -12.62 -4.24
CA LEU A 94 8.36 -11.93 -5.46
C LEU A 94 8.88 -12.88 -6.55
N LYS A 95 9.20 -14.13 -6.22
CA LYS A 95 9.64 -15.15 -7.18
C LYS A 95 8.50 -16.00 -7.72
N GLU A 96 7.28 -15.86 -7.18
CA GLU A 96 6.09 -16.56 -7.69
C GLU A 96 5.83 -16.14 -9.14
N GLY A 97 5.48 -17.10 -10.00
CA GLY A 97 5.47 -16.88 -11.45
C GLY A 97 4.48 -15.84 -11.96
N ASP A 98 3.37 -15.62 -11.26
CA ASP A 98 2.41 -14.57 -11.55
C ASP A 98 2.87 -13.21 -10.99
N ILE A 99 3.39 -13.17 -9.76
CA ILE A 99 3.83 -11.94 -9.10
C ILE A 99 5.12 -11.37 -9.70
N SER A 100 6.09 -12.22 -10.02
CA SER A 100 7.37 -11.82 -10.65
C SER A 100 7.19 -11.11 -12.00
N ARG A 101 6.03 -11.27 -12.63
CA ARG A 101 5.66 -10.59 -13.88
C ARG A 101 4.96 -9.25 -13.66
N LEU A 102 4.47 -9.00 -12.44
CA LEU A 102 3.73 -7.79 -12.08
C LEU A 102 4.64 -6.75 -11.42
N VAL A 103 5.53 -7.19 -10.53
CA VAL A 103 6.30 -6.30 -9.66
C VAL A 103 7.74 -6.76 -9.48
N ARG A 104 8.60 -5.83 -9.06
CA ARG A 104 9.98 -6.09 -8.62
C ARG A 104 10.24 -5.41 -7.28
N LEU A 105 11.29 -5.84 -6.59
CA LEU A 105 11.80 -5.09 -5.43
C LEU A 105 12.31 -3.72 -5.91
N ALA A 106 11.97 -2.67 -5.17
CA ALA A 106 12.48 -1.33 -5.43
C ALA A 106 14.00 -1.27 -5.16
N ASP A 107 14.71 -0.49 -5.96
CA ASP A 107 16.13 -0.20 -5.83
C ASP A 107 16.35 1.30 -5.51
N LEU A 108 17.60 1.77 -5.58
CA LEU A 108 17.94 3.16 -5.26
C LEU A 108 17.48 4.16 -6.33
N ASP A 109 17.19 3.70 -7.54
CA ASP A 109 16.73 4.55 -8.65
C ASP A 109 15.20 4.74 -8.62
N ASP A 110 14.48 3.89 -7.88
CA ASP A 110 13.05 4.05 -7.65
C ASP A 110 12.76 5.16 -6.64
N SER A 111 12.28 6.30 -7.13
CA SER A 111 11.84 7.38 -6.25
C SER A 111 10.66 6.92 -5.37
N PRO A 112 10.78 6.98 -4.03
CA PRO A 112 9.69 6.62 -3.13
C PRO A 112 8.55 7.64 -3.17
N TRP A 113 8.73 8.79 -3.81
CA TRP A 113 7.73 9.85 -3.91
C TRP A 113 6.99 9.85 -5.26
N LYS A 114 7.50 9.09 -6.23
CA LYS A 114 6.91 8.99 -7.55
C LYS A 114 5.77 7.99 -7.53
N ARG A 115 4.56 8.48 -7.79
CA ARG A 115 3.38 7.64 -7.98
C ARG A 115 3.61 6.64 -9.12
N ILE A 116 3.29 5.38 -8.88
CA ILE A 116 3.18 4.36 -9.93
C ILE A 116 1.71 4.33 -10.32
N VAL A 117 1.43 4.66 -11.58
CA VAL A 117 0.11 4.55 -12.19
C VAL A 117 0.23 3.52 -13.30
N ASP A 118 -0.63 2.51 -13.28
CA ASP A 118 -0.79 1.55 -14.37
C ASP A 118 -1.64 2.16 -15.50
#